data_AF-A0A7S0HYM0-F1
#
_entry.id   AF-A0A7S0HYM0-F1
#
_cell.length_a   1.000
_cell.length_b   1.000
_cell.length_c   1.000
_cell.angle_alpha   90.00
_cell.angle_beta   90.00
_cell.angle_gamma   90.00
#
_symmetry.space_group_name_H-M   'P 1'
#
loop_
_entity.id
_entity.type
_entity.pdbx_description
1 polymer ?
#
loop_
_entity_poly.entity_id
_entity_poly.type
_entity_poly.pdbx_seq_one_letter_code
_entity_poly.pdbx_strand_id
1 'polypeptide(L)'
;FCYTLVRLMRWLVDSTEGVMAQRIKLNLKLKSMDGLHAYLETKIIETTDVVANTISSTKTIIWLENDEDKWLGSAPQVELIIDDRYHHILYAAFEVDKKESHAKDRDLVNILLLDLVQADALDRRVAFGKDAKEGEMEQKIERKKQQIESRTKFGMLKRLLGRKEYDA
;
A
#
# COMPACT_ATOMS: atom_id res chain seq x y z
N PHE A 1 0.81 21.14 -37.47
CA PHE A 1 0.08 19.86 -37.31
C PHE A 1 0.78 18.86 -36.38
N CYS A 2 2.12 18.75 -36.36
CA CYS A 2 2.80 17.78 -35.48
C CYS A 2 2.81 18.16 -33.99
N TYR A 3 2.74 19.45 -33.65
CA TYR A 3 2.82 19.92 -32.26
C TYR A 3 1.60 19.54 -31.40
N THR A 4 0.39 19.60 -31.98
CA THR A 4 -0.85 19.19 -31.30
C THR A 4 -0.88 17.69 -31.03
N LEU A 5 -0.30 16.90 -31.94
CA LEU A 5 -0.21 15.44 -31.80
C LEU A 5 0.80 15.04 -30.71
N VAL A 6 1.96 15.70 -30.62
CA VAL A 6 2.92 15.50 -29.52
C VAL A 6 2.32 15.91 -28.17
N ARG A 7 1.52 16.98 -28.14
CA ARG A 7 0.84 17.42 -26.92
C ARG A 7 -0.26 16.44 -26.47
N LEU A 8 -1.01 15.87 -27.42
CA LEU A 8 -2.00 14.82 -27.15
C LEU A 8 -1.31 13.54 -26.64
N MET A 9 -0.21 13.12 -27.27
CA MET A 9 0.54 11.93 -26.83
C MET A 9 1.12 12.11 -25.44
N ARG A 10 1.67 13.29 -25.10
CA ARG A 10 2.10 13.58 -23.71
C ARG A 10 0.94 13.53 -22.72
N TRP A 11 -0.20 14.12 -23.08
CA TRP A 11 -1.38 14.08 -22.22
C TRP A 11 -1.93 12.67 -22.02
N LEU A 12 -1.89 11.83 -23.06
CA LEU A 12 -2.24 10.40 -22.98
C LEU A 12 -1.26 9.64 -22.10
N VAL A 13 0.05 9.86 -22.27
CA VAL A 13 1.09 9.25 -21.41
C VAL A 13 0.87 9.62 -19.95
N ASP A 14 0.69 10.90 -19.64
CA ASP A 14 0.39 11.39 -18.29
C ASP A 14 -0.95 10.84 -17.76
N SER A 15 -1.91 10.58 -18.66
CA SER A 15 -3.21 9.98 -18.30
C SER A 15 -3.13 8.46 -18.10
N THR A 16 -2.16 7.79 -18.73
CA THR A 16 -1.89 6.35 -18.61
C THR A 16 -0.90 5.99 -17.51
N GLU A 17 -0.10 6.94 -17.00
CA GLU A 17 0.67 6.82 -15.74
C GLU A 17 -0.24 6.81 -14.49
N GLY A 18 -1.37 6.10 -14.58
CA GLY A 18 -2.30 5.92 -13.48
C GLY A 18 -1.80 4.91 -12.46
N VAL A 19 -0.88 4.01 -12.82
CA VAL A 19 -0.45 2.95 -11.90
C VAL A 19 0.91 3.28 -11.28
N MET A 20 0.95 3.29 -9.96
CA MET A 20 2.17 3.40 -9.17
C MET A 20 2.53 2.01 -8.62
N ALA A 21 3.53 1.39 -9.21
CA ALA A 21 4.13 0.16 -8.70
C ALA A 21 5.38 0.49 -7.88
N GLN A 22 5.38 0.10 -6.61
CA GLN A 22 6.51 0.31 -5.72
C GLN A 22 6.98 -0.98 -5.10
N ARG A 23 8.28 -1.28 -5.22
CA ARG A 23 8.93 -2.42 -4.58
C ARG A 23 9.90 -1.97 -3.50
N ILE A 24 9.79 -2.58 -2.32
CA ILE A 24 10.53 -2.18 -1.12
C ILE A 24 11.19 -3.41 -0.52
N LYS A 25 12.48 -3.26 -0.19
CA LYS A 25 13.25 -4.30 0.50
C LYS A 25 13.02 -4.18 2.00
N LEU A 26 12.49 -5.23 2.62
CA LEU A 26 12.19 -5.28 4.05
C LEU A 26 13.28 -6.01 4.82
N ASN A 27 13.69 -7.20 4.36
CA ASN A 27 14.66 -8.06 5.07
C ASN A 27 14.32 -8.26 6.56
N LEU A 28 13.04 -8.44 6.88
CA LEU A 28 12.58 -8.57 8.26
C LEU A 28 12.40 -10.04 8.62
N LYS A 29 12.89 -10.44 9.80
CA LYS A 29 12.69 -11.80 10.31
C LYS A 29 11.27 -11.94 10.87
N LEU A 30 10.58 -13.00 10.47
CA LEU A 30 9.26 -13.36 11.01
C LEU A 30 9.41 -13.95 12.41
N LYS A 31 8.44 -13.67 13.27
CA LYS A 31 8.31 -14.27 14.59
C LYS A 31 7.63 -15.64 14.50
N SER A 32 6.50 -15.69 13.79
CA SER A 32 5.69 -16.88 13.60
C SER A 32 5.20 -16.98 12.16
N MET A 33 5.39 -18.16 11.55
CA MET A 33 4.80 -18.46 10.24
C MET A 33 3.28 -18.65 10.35
N ASP A 34 2.79 -19.19 11.47
CA ASP A 34 1.36 -19.42 11.67
C ASP A 34 0.57 -18.09 11.71
N GLY A 35 1.15 -17.05 12.32
CA GLY A 35 0.56 -15.70 12.33
C GLY A 35 0.48 -15.09 10.92
N LEU A 36 1.50 -15.35 10.09
CA LEU A 36 1.47 -14.94 8.69
C LEU A 36 0.42 -15.72 7.90
N HIS A 37 0.28 -17.03 8.13
CA HIS A 37 -0.77 -17.83 7.50
C HIS A 37 -2.16 -17.35 7.89
N ALA A 38 -2.40 -17.10 9.18
CA ALA A 38 -3.66 -16.54 9.66
C ALA A 38 -3.97 -15.18 9.01
N TYR A 39 -2.95 -14.32 8.84
CA TYR A 39 -3.11 -13.07 8.11
C TYR A 39 -3.53 -13.31 6.64
N LEU A 40 -2.83 -14.20 5.94
CA LEU A 40 -3.08 -14.49 4.53
C LEU A 40 -4.43 -15.17 4.28
N GLU A 41 -4.93 -15.97 5.22
CA GLU A 41 -6.27 -16.59 5.14
C GLU A 41 -7.40 -15.55 5.09
N THR A 42 -7.18 -14.36 5.66
CA THR A 42 -8.15 -13.26 5.58
C THR A 42 -8.17 -12.56 4.21
N LYS A 43 -7.21 -12.86 3.34
CA LYS A 43 -6.99 -12.15 2.07
C LYS A 43 -7.41 -12.98 0.87
N ILE A 44 -7.84 -12.28 -0.17
CA ILE A 44 -8.18 -12.90 -1.45
C ILE A 44 -6.88 -13.06 -2.25
N ILE A 45 -6.24 -14.21 -2.06
CA ILE A 45 -4.99 -14.56 -2.73
C ILE A 45 -5.27 -14.83 -4.22
N GLU A 46 -4.56 -14.13 -5.09
CA GLU A 46 -4.65 -14.34 -6.54
C GLU A 46 -3.66 -15.40 -7.01
N THR A 47 -2.40 -15.24 -6.58
CA THR A 47 -1.30 -16.09 -7.05
C THR A 47 -0.39 -16.42 -5.88
N THR A 48 -0.01 -17.69 -5.79
CA THR A 48 1.07 -18.14 -4.92
C THR A 48 2.06 -18.91 -5.78
N ASP A 49 3.29 -18.42 -5.84
CA ASP A 49 4.39 -19.09 -6.52
C ASP A 49 5.44 -19.53 -5.49
N VAL A 50 5.98 -20.74 -5.66
CA VAL A 50 6.99 -21.32 -4.78
C VAL A 50 8.17 -21.73 -5.63
N VAL A 51 9.27 -20.99 -5.46
CA VAL A 51 10.53 -21.26 -6.13
C VAL A 51 11.49 -21.86 -5.11
N ALA A 52 11.60 -23.19 -5.14
CA ALA A 52 12.54 -23.93 -4.31
C ALA A 52 13.79 -24.30 -5.12
N ASN A 53 14.93 -23.76 -4.70
CA ASN A 53 16.25 -24.16 -5.16
C ASN A 53 16.96 -24.95 -4.04
N THR A 54 18.04 -25.67 -4.38
CA THR A 54 18.84 -26.46 -3.41
C THR A 54 19.35 -25.62 -2.22
N ILE A 55 19.48 -24.31 -2.41
CA ILE A 55 20.04 -23.37 -1.44
C ILE A 55 18.96 -22.49 -0.78
N SER A 56 17.92 -22.08 -1.51
CA SER A 56 16.90 -21.12 -1.06
C SER A 56 15.49 -21.59 -1.39
N SER A 57 14.54 -21.44 -0.47
CA SER A 57 13.11 -21.64 -0.72
C SER A 57 12.43 -20.28 -0.64
N THR A 58 12.01 -19.75 -1.78
CA THR A 58 11.35 -18.43 -1.85
C THR A 58 9.90 -18.62 -2.25
N LYS A 59 8.99 -17.99 -1.50
CA LYS A 59 7.56 -17.98 -1.75
C LYS A 59 7.13 -16.56 -2.10
N THR A 60 6.51 -16.41 -3.25
CA THR A 60 5.90 -15.16 -3.70
C THR A 60 4.38 -15.28 -3.56
N ILE A 61 3.77 -14.32 -2.88
CA ILE A 61 2.33 -14.31 -2.59
C ILE A 61 1.78 -12.99 -3.07
N ILE A 62 0.78 -13.03 -3.94
CA ILE A 62 0.12 -11.86 -4.50
C ILE A 62 -1.35 -11.91 -4.13
N TRP A 63 -1.86 -10.81 -3.60
CA TRP A 63 -3.27 -10.66 -3.27
C TRP A 63 -3.77 -9.24 -3.57
N LEU A 64 -5.08 -9.12 -3.72
CA LEU A 64 -5.77 -7.84 -3.85
C LEU A 64 -6.36 -7.41 -2.51
N GLU A 65 -6.12 -6.16 -2.14
CA GLU A 65 -6.83 -5.51 -1.05
C GLU A 65 -8.11 -4.86 -1.57
N ASN A 66 -9.15 -4.83 -0.73
CA ASN A 66 -10.45 -4.22 -1.08
C ASN A 66 -10.80 -3.01 -0.19
N ASP A 67 -10.00 -2.73 0.84
CA ASP A 67 -10.31 -1.71 1.84
C ASP A 67 -9.63 -0.36 1.49
N GLU A 68 -10.29 0.42 0.64
CA GLU A 68 -9.78 1.74 0.22
C GLU A 68 -9.55 2.70 1.40
N ASP A 69 -10.40 2.64 2.44
CA ASP A 69 -10.30 3.50 3.62
C ASP A 69 -9.05 3.19 4.45
N LYS A 70 -8.68 1.92 4.55
CA LYS A 70 -7.42 1.49 5.16
C LYS A 70 -6.22 2.02 4.39
N TRP A 71 -6.28 1.95 3.06
CA TRP A 71 -5.16 2.28 2.16
C TRP A 71 -5.14 3.74 1.69
N LEU A 72 -5.87 4.63 2.39
CA LEU A 72 -5.88 6.07 2.13
C LEU A 72 -6.35 6.43 0.71
N GLY A 73 -7.38 5.74 0.22
CA GLY A 73 -8.14 6.12 -0.97
C GLY A 73 -8.06 5.14 -2.14
N SER A 74 -7.02 4.30 -2.24
CA SER A 74 -6.93 3.28 -3.28
C SER A 74 -6.31 2.01 -2.70
N ALA A 75 -7.03 0.90 -2.82
CA ALA A 75 -6.57 -0.38 -2.30
C ALA A 75 -5.51 -1.00 -3.24
N PRO A 76 -4.33 -1.38 -2.72
CA PRO A 76 -3.26 -1.93 -3.54
C PRO A 76 -3.48 -3.39 -3.91
N GLN A 77 -2.90 -3.80 -5.03
CA GLN A 77 -2.39 -5.16 -5.16
C GLN A 77 -1.08 -5.26 -4.38
N VAL A 78 -0.96 -6.25 -3.49
CA VAL A 78 0.22 -6.46 -2.66
C VAL A 78 0.91 -7.74 -3.08
N GLU A 79 2.20 -7.65 -3.35
CA GLU A 79 3.09 -8.79 -3.56
C GLU A 79 4.05 -8.90 -2.38
N LEU A 80 4.13 -10.06 -1.75
CA LEU A 80 5.04 -10.35 -0.66
C LEU A 80 5.96 -11.52 -1.04
N ILE A 81 7.26 -11.30 -0.92
CA ILE A 81 8.28 -12.31 -1.19
C ILE A 81 8.92 -12.71 0.14
N ILE A 82 8.80 -13.98 0.48
CA ILE A 82 9.24 -14.56 1.75
C ILE A 82 10.26 -15.65 1.47
N ASP A 83 11.30 -15.71 2.28
CA ASP A 83 12.17 -16.87 2.41
C ASP A 83 11.53 -17.85 3.40
N ASP A 84 11.04 -18.96 2.88
CA ASP A 84 10.36 -20.00 3.66
C ASP A 84 11.34 -20.82 4.51
N ARG A 85 12.62 -20.89 4.10
CA ARG A 85 13.65 -21.66 4.82
C ARG A 85 14.14 -20.91 6.06
N TYR A 86 14.36 -19.60 5.93
CA TYR A 86 14.87 -18.78 7.02
C TYR A 86 13.79 -17.93 7.70
N HIS A 87 12.55 -18.00 7.22
CA HIS A 87 11.40 -17.21 7.71
C HIS A 87 11.69 -15.71 7.71
N HIS A 88 12.09 -15.17 6.55
CA HIS A 88 12.32 -13.73 6.37
C HIS A 88 11.40 -13.16 5.30
N ILE A 89 10.80 -12.00 5.57
CA ILE A 89 10.19 -11.18 4.53
C ILE A 89 11.31 -10.44 3.81
N LEU A 90 11.50 -10.76 2.53
CA LEU A 90 12.55 -10.17 1.70
C LEU A 90 12.06 -8.85 1.09
N TYR A 91 10.92 -8.90 0.40
CA TYR A 91 10.37 -7.77 -0.35
C TYR A 91 8.87 -7.68 -0.18
N ALA A 92 8.36 -6.45 -0.19
CA ALA A 92 6.95 -6.16 -0.44
C ALA A 92 6.86 -5.24 -1.67
N ALA A 93 5.92 -5.51 -2.57
CA ALA A 93 5.56 -4.60 -3.64
C ALA A 93 4.08 -4.22 -3.52
N PHE A 94 3.78 -2.98 -3.91
CA PHE A 94 2.45 -2.39 -3.90
C PHE A 94 2.17 -1.82 -5.27
N GLU A 95 1.01 -2.12 -5.83
CA GLU A 95 0.52 -1.52 -7.06
C GLU A 95 -0.79 -0.79 -6.75
N VAL A 96 -0.79 0.54 -6.89
CA VAL A 96 -1.95 1.41 -6.57
C VAL A 96 -2.26 2.35 -7.72
N ASP A 97 -3.53 2.77 -7.84
CA ASP A 97 -3.87 3.88 -8.73
C ASP A 97 -3.43 5.21 -8.10
N LYS A 98 -2.48 5.89 -8.74
CA LYS A 98 -1.90 7.17 -8.33
C LYS A 98 -2.92 8.32 -8.34
N LYS A 99 -4.00 8.22 -9.11
CA LYS A 99 -5.02 9.27 -9.19
C LYS A 99 -5.93 9.26 -7.95
N GLU A 100 -6.18 8.07 -7.41
CA GLU A 100 -7.10 7.84 -6.30
C GLU A 100 -6.36 7.67 -4.97
N SER A 101 -5.11 7.19 -5.01
CA SER A 101 -4.30 7.01 -3.81
C SER A 101 -3.81 8.35 -3.24
N HIS A 102 -4.02 8.54 -1.95
CA HIS A 102 -3.40 9.62 -1.17
C HIS A 102 -2.26 9.12 -0.28
N ALA A 103 -1.97 7.81 -0.31
CA ALA A 103 -0.89 7.20 0.44
C ALA A 103 0.47 7.58 -0.15
N LYS A 104 1.45 7.83 0.73
CA LYS A 104 2.85 7.82 0.33
C LYS A 104 3.42 6.43 0.49
N ASP A 105 4.54 6.18 -0.16
CA ASP A 105 5.35 4.96 -0.08
C ASP A 105 5.51 4.41 1.33
N ARG A 106 5.90 5.27 2.27
CA ARG A 106 6.10 4.90 3.67
C ARG A 106 4.78 4.52 4.34
N ASP A 107 3.67 5.15 3.96
CA ASP A 107 2.37 4.86 4.56
C ASP A 107 1.89 3.46 4.18
N LEU A 108 2.06 3.05 2.92
CA LEU A 108 1.74 1.70 2.44
C LEU A 108 2.51 0.62 3.23
N VAL A 109 3.82 0.81 3.40
CA VAL A 109 4.66 -0.10 4.21
C VAL A 109 4.20 -0.12 5.65
N ASN A 110 3.94 1.03 6.26
CA ASN A 110 3.57 1.11 7.66
C ASN A 110 2.22 0.43 7.92
N ILE A 111 1.26 0.57 7.01
CA ILE A 111 -0.03 -0.12 7.08
C ILE A 111 0.19 -1.63 7.06
N LEU A 112 0.94 -2.14 6.07
CA LEU A 112 1.25 -3.57 5.96
C LEU A 112 1.97 -4.10 7.22
N LEU A 113 2.98 -3.37 7.72
CA LEU A 113 3.72 -3.78 8.91
C LEU A 113 2.84 -3.76 10.17
N LEU A 114 1.90 -2.82 10.28
CA LEU A 114 0.93 -2.82 11.38
C LEU A 114 0.04 -4.04 11.34
N ASP A 115 -0.48 -4.41 10.16
CA ASP A 115 -1.32 -5.59 10.02
C ASP A 115 -0.56 -6.88 10.39
N LEU A 116 0.70 -6.99 9.94
CA LEU A 116 1.56 -8.12 10.27
C LEU A 116 1.88 -8.21 11.77
N VAL A 117 1.99 -7.08 12.45
CA VAL A 117 2.15 -7.03 13.91
C VAL A 117 0.85 -7.42 14.62
N GLN A 118 -0.31 -6.97 14.12
CA GLN A 118 -1.62 -7.31 14.66
C GLN A 118 -1.95 -8.80 14.50
N ALA A 119 -1.51 -9.42 13.41
CA ALA A 119 -1.62 -10.86 13.18
C ALA A 119 -0.55 -11.71 13.92
N ASP A 120 0.26 -11.09 14.78
CA ASP A 120 1.38 -11.71 15.51
C ASP A 120 2.45 -12.38 14.60
N ALA A 121 2.48 -12.01 13.32
CA ALA A 121 3.48 -12.50 12.36
C ALA A 121 4.86 -11.84 12.58
N LEU A 122 4.87 -10.59 13.05
CA LEU A 122 6.08 -9.78 13.21
C LEU A 122 6.14 -9.07 14.55
N ASP A 123 7.34 -8.99 15.14
CA ASP A 123 7.56 -8.21 16.35
C ASP A 123 7.57 -6.71 16.03
N ARG A 124 6.84 -5.92 16.83
CA ARG A 124 6.78 -4.45 16.69
C ARG A 124 8.16 -3.78 16.65
N ARG A 125 9.11 -4.30 17.43
CA ARG A 125 10.50 -3.80 17.48
C ARG A 125 11.27 -4.04 16.18
N VAL A 126 10.95 -5.13 15.48
CA VAL A 126 11.53 -5.47 14.18
C VAL A 126 10.87 -4.63 13.08
N ALA A 127 9.55 -4.40 13.16
CA ALA A 127 8.81 -3.57 12.22
C ALA A 127 9.22 -2.10 12.24
N PHE A 128 9.31 -1.49 13.42
CA PHE A 128 9.40 -0.02 13.56
C PHE A 128 10.68 0.46 14.27
N GLY A 129 11.54 -0.46 14.72
CA GLY A 129 12.74 -0.15 15.50
C GLY A 129 12.48 -0.10 17.01
N LYS A 130 13.58 0.02 17.79
CA LYS A 130 13.56 -0.06 19.26
C LYS A 130 12.86 1.13 19.95
N ASP A 131 12.79 2.27 19.28
CA ASP A 131 12.28 3.52 19.84
C ASP A 131 10.81 3.81 19.49
N ALA A 132 10.18 2.93 18.71
CA ALA A 132 8.81 3.11 18.27
C ALA A 132 7.83 2.88 19.43
N LYS A 133 7.13 3.93 19.84
CA LYS A 133 6.11 3.85 20.90
C LYS A 133 4.87 3.10 20.41
N GLU A 134 4.18 2.47 21.36
CA GLU A 134 2.90 1.83 21.12
C GLU A 134 1.85 2.86 20.69
N GLY A 135 1.02 2.53 19.70
CA GLY A 135 0.00 3.42 19.13
C GLY A 135 0.46 4.63 18.30
N GLU A 136 1.76 4.98 18.27
CA GLU A 136 2.21 6.21 17.55
C GLU A 136 1.93 6.15 16.05
N MET A 137 2.18 5.00 15.43
CA MET A 137 1.97 4.80 14.00
C MET A 137 0.48 4.78 13.63
N GLU A 138 -0.35 4.16 14.46
CA GLU A 138 -1.80 4.13 14.29
C GLU A 138 -2.39 5.54 14.38
N GLN A 139 -1.99 6.31 15.40
CA GLN A 139 -2.40 7.72 15.54
C GLN A 139 -1.94 8.57 14.35
N LYS A 140 -0.77 8.30 13.79
CA LYS A 140 -0.25 9.04 12.64
C LYS A 140 -1.04 8.75 11.36
N ILE A 141 -1.43 7.50 11.15
CA ILE A 141 -2.30 7.10 10.03
C ILE A 141 -3.68 7.72 10.21
N GLU A 142 -4.25 7.64 11.41
CA GLU A 142 -5.59 8.19 11.71
C GLU A 142 -5.65 9.72 11.50
N ARG A 143 -4.63 10.45 11.98
CA ARG A 143 -4.52 11.90 11.72
C ARG A 143 -4.45 12.21 10.23
N LYS A 144 -3.78 11.37 9.44
CA LYS A 144 -3.73 11.53 7.97
C LYS A 144 -5.09 11.27 7.34
N LYS A 145 -5.82 10.24 7.75
CA LYS A 145 -7.19 9.97 7.29
C LYS A 145 -8.08 11.20 7.50
N GLN A 146 -8.09 11.75 8.72
CA GLN A 146 -8.86 12.95 9.06
C GLN A 146 -8.43 14.18 8.24
N GLN A 147 -7.13 14.35 8.01
CA GLN A 147 -6.61 15.43 7.17
C GLN A 147 -7.02 15.28 5.70
N ILE A 148 -7.09 14.06 5.18
CA ILE A 148 -7.55 13.79 3.81
C ILE A 148 -9.04 14.07 3.71
N GLU A 149 -9.85 13.53 4.62
CA GLU A 149 -11.31 13.74 4.63
C GLU A 149 -11.68 15.23 4.68
N SER A 150 -11.03 16.00 5.55
CA SER A 150 -11.27 17.44 5.65
C SER A 150 -10.92 18.19 4.37
N ARG A 151 -9.82 17.82 3.69
CA ARG A 151 -9.44 18.39 2.39
C ARG A 151 -10.43 18.02 1.28
N THR A 152 -10.91 16.77 1.26
CA THR A 152 -11.90 16.31 0.29
C THR A 152 -13.24 17.00 0.48
N LYS A 153 -13.74 17.10 1.72
CA LYS A 153 -14.97 17.83 2.06
C LYS A 153 -14.86 19.32 1.68
N PHE A 154 -13.73 19.97 2.00
CA PHE A 154 -13.50 21.37 1.64
C PHE A 154 -13.42 21.59 0.13
N GLY A 155 -12.74 20.69 -0.60
CA GLY A 155 -12.66 20.72 -2.06
C GLY A 155 -14.01 20.55 -2.72
N MET A 156 -14.87 19.68 -2.19
CA MET A 156 -16.24 19.48 -2.67
C MET A 156 -17.11 20.73 -2.42
N LEU A 157 -17.03 21.31 -1.21
CA LEU A 157 -17.71 22.57 -0.86
C LEU A 157 -17.32 23.72 -1.79
N LYS A 158 -16.03 23.85 -2.12
CA LYS A 158 -15.55 24.89 -3.04
C LYS A 158 -16.08 24.71 -4.47
N ARG A 159 -16.20 23.47 -4.95
CA ARG A 159 -16.82 23.17 -6.27
C ARG A 159 -18.32 23.49 -6.29
N LEU A 160 -19.03 23.22 -5.18
CA LEU A 160 -20.46 23.51 -5.06
C LEU A 160 -20.73 25.01 -4.96
N LEU A 161 -19.90 25.76 -4.24
CA LEU A 161 -20.00 27.21 -4.12
C LEU A 161 -19.59 27.93 -5.41
N GLY A 162 -18.50 27.48 -6.05
CA GLY A 162 -18.07 28.04 -7.34
C GLY A 162 -19.04 27.80 -8.49
N ARG A 163 -19.91 26.77 -8.41
CA ARG A 163 -21.00 26.57 -9.40
C ARG A 163 -22.13 27.59 -9.24
N LYS A 164 -22.41 28.06 -8.02
CA LYS A 164 -23.48 29.04 -7.77
C LYS A 164 -23.17 30.44 -8.31
N GLU A 165 -21.90 30.76 -8.53
CA GLU A 165 -21.49 32.08 -9.06
C GLU A 165 -21.64 32.21 -10.59
N TYR A 166 -21.93 31.11 -11.33
CA TYR A 166 -22.13 31.14 -12.79
C TYR A 166 -23.59 31.03 -13.22
N ASP A 167 -24.52 30.81 -12.28
CA ASP A 167 -25.97 30.64 -12.55
C ASP A 167 -26.83 31.85 -12.11
N ALA A 168 -26.22 33.02 -11.84
CA ALA A 168 -26.90 34.28 -11.48
C ALA A 168 -26.54 35.40 -12.47
#